data_AF-A0A965VU50-F1
#
_entry.id   AF-A0A965VU50-F1
#
_cell.length_a   1.000
_cell.length_b   1.000
_cell.length_c   1.000
_cell.angle_alpha   90.00
_cell.angle_beta   90.00
_cell.angle_gamma   90.00
#
_symmetry.space_group_name_H-M   'P 1'
#
loop_
_entity.id
_entity.type
_entity.pdbx_description
1 polymer ?
#
loop_
_entity_poly.entity_id
_entity_poly.type
_entity_poly.pdbx_seq_one_letter_code
_entity_poly.pdbx_strand_id
1 'polypeptide(L)'
;MRFFRSTDAVYESIRTQLDGAYGYPNADTKTLTSITPAADAPHDTQGRVYLAISGEYCEYNLPAELLPQLLASGAVEEIAEDAHRAAVEPPEP
;
A
#
# COMPACT_ATOMS: atom_id res chain seq x y z
N MET A 1 -9.69 7.83 -4.88
CA MET A 1 -8.75 6.82 -4.33
C MET A 1 -7.53 6.76 -5.23
N ARG A 2 -6.36 6.45 -4.69
CA ARG A 2 -5.14 6.19 -5.44
C ARG A 2 -4.80 4.71 -5.31
N PHE A 3 -4.33 4.12 -6.40
CA PHE A 3 -4.04 2.69 -6.47
C PHE A 3 -2.58 2.50 -6.81
N PHE A 4 -1.93 1.64 -6.05
CA PHE A 4 -0.51 1.36 -6.20
C PHE A 4 -0.28 -0.13 -6.30
N ARG A 5 0.74 -0.52 -7.07
CA ARG A 5 1.28 -1.87 -7.05
C ARG A 5 2.75 -1.85 -6.67
N SER A 6 3.18 -2.85 -5.92
CA SER A 6 4.58 -3.07 -5.56
C SER A 6 4.85 -4.55 -5.30
N THR A 7 6.09 -4.92 -4.99
CA THR A 7 6.43 -6.26 -4.52
C THR A 7 6.17 -6.40 -3.03
N ASP A 8 6.05 -7.63 -2.54
CA ASP A 8 5.77 -7.92 -1.13
C ASP A 8 6.82 -7.26 -0.21
N ALA A 9 8.10 -7.38 -0.58
CA ALA A 9 9.22 -6.82 0.18
C ALA A 9 9.16 -5.29 0.28
N VAL A 10 8.83 -4.60 -0.82
CA VAL A 10 8.69 -3.14 -0.83
C VAL A 10 7.46 -2.72 -0.03
N TYR A 11 6.33 -3.40 -0.22
CA TYR A 11 5.10 -3.14 0.50
C TYR A 11 5.29 -3.26 2.02
N GLU A 12 5.88 -4.36 2.50
CA GLU A 12 6.18 -4.58 3.92
C GLU A 12 7.14 -3.53 4.48
N SER A 13 8.14 -3.13 3.70
CA SER A 13 9.07 -2.08 4.09
C SER A 13 8.36 -0.73 4.28
N ILE A 14 7.44 -0.38 3.38
CA ILE A 14 6.63 0.85 3.49
C ILE A 14 5.71 0.79 4.69
N ARG A 15 4.99 -0.34 4.88
CA ARG A 15 4.12 -0.56 6.04
C ARG A 15 4.89 -0.36 7.34
N THR A 16 6.08 -0.97 7.45
CA THR A 16 6.93 -0.86 8.65
C THR A 16 7.42 0.57 8.90
N GLN A 17 7.76 1.30 7.84
CA GLN A 17 8.14 2.72 7.95
C GLN A 17 6.97 3.60 8.41
N LEU A 18 5.78 3.38 7.85
CA LEU A 18 4.56 4.06 8.28
C LEU A 18 4.26 3.73 9.74
N ASP A 19 4.29 2.46 10.13
CA ASP A 19 4.06 2.02 11.51
C ASP A 19 5.04 2.66 12.49
N GLY A 20 6.34 2.65 12.18
CA GLY A 20 7.35 3.27 13.02
C GLY A 20 7.16 4.78 13.17
N ALA A 21 6.68 5.45 12.12
CA ALA A 21 6.51 6.89 12.14
C ALA A 21 5.19 7.35 12.78
N TYR A 22 4.11 6.60 12.59
CA TYR A 22 2.83 6.84 13.28
C TYR A 22 2.84 6.31 14.73
N GLY A 23 3.84 5.49 15.09
CA GLY A 23 3.95 4.90 16.41
C GLY A 23 3.01 3.70 16.61
N TYR A 24 2.73 2.94 15.56
CA TYR A 24 2.00 1.68 15.65
C TYR A 24 2.94 0.51 15.99
N PRO A 25 2.45 -0.52 16.71
CA PRO A 25 1.10 -0.66 17.25
C PRO A 25 0.81 0.33 18.39
N ASN A 26 -0.35 0.98 18.33
CA ASN A 26 -0.78 1.99 19.30
C ASN A 26 -1.91 1.41 20.16
N ALA A 27 -1.63 1.22 21.45
CA ALA A 27 -2.57 0.59 22.38
C ALA A 27 -3.80 1.48 22.67
N ASP A 28 -3.64 2.81 22.67
CA ASP A 28 -4.71 3.78 22.96
C ASP A 28 -5.78 3.82 21.86
N THR A 29 -5.34 3.79 20.60
CA THR A 29 -6.23 3.78 19.43
C THR A 29 -6.65 2.37 19.01
N LYS A 30 -6.06 1.34 19.63
CA LYS A 30 -6.21 -0.08 19.25
C LYS A 30 -5.85 -0.36 17.79
N THR A 31 -5.00 0.49 17.21
CA THR A 31 -4.53 0.34 15.83
C THR A 31 -3.23 -0.45 15.83
N LEU A 32 -3.25 -1.60 15.17
CA LEU A 32 -2.10 -2.52 15.08
C LEU A 32 -1.09 -2.09 14.01
N THR A 33 -1.54 -1.58 12.87
CA THR A 33 -0.70 -1.17 11.74
C THR A 33 -1.44 -0.11 10.90
N SER A 34 -0.68 0.67 10.14
CA SER A 34 -1.13 1.76 9.27
C SER A 34 -1.88 1.26 8.04
N ILE A 35 -1.41 0.15 7.47
CA ILE A 35 -1.97 -0.47 6.26
C ILE A 35 -1.96 -1.99 6.41
N THR A 36 -2.89 -2.68 5.74
CA THR A 36 -3.02 -4.14 5.78
C THR A 36 -1.67 -4.82 5.51
N PRO A 37 -1.25 -5.86 6.24
CA PRO A 37 -0.03 -6.60 5.95
C PRO A 37 0.00 -7.16 4.52
N ALA A 38 1.19 -7.30 3.92
CA ALA A 38 1.34 -7.85 2.57
C ALA A 38 0.72 -9.25 2.41
N ALA A 39 0.72 -10.03 3.50
CA ALA A 39 0.17 -11.39 3.53
C ALA A 39 -1.37 -11.42 3.40
N ASP A 40 -2.05 -10.37 3.83
CA ASP A 40 -3.52 -10.24 3.79
C ASP A 40 -3.98 -9.29 2.67
N ALA A 41 -3.05 -8.56 2.06
CA ALA A 41 -3.31 -7.66 0.95
C ALA A 41 -3.51 -8.44 -0.36
N PRO A 42 -4.33 -7.93 -1.29
CA PRO A 42 -4.55 -8.60 -2.56
C PRO A 42 -3.27 -8.64 -3.38
N HIS A 43 -2.98 -9.83 -3.92
CA HIS A 43 -1.77 -10.14 -4.66
C HIS A 43 -2.09 -10.79 -6.00
N ASP A 44 -1.35 -10.39 -7.03
CA ASP A 44 -1.40 -11.02 -8.36
C ASP A 44 -0.54 -12.30 -8.39
N THR A 45 -0.82 -13.15 -9.38
CA THR A 45 -0.08 -14.37 -9.71
C THR A 45 1.44 -14.20 -9.84
N GLN A 46 1.91 -12.97 -10.03
CA GLN A 46 3.33 -12.61 -10.13
C GLN A 46 3.97 -12.20 -8.79
N GLY A 47 3.27 -12.31 -7.65
CA GLY A 47 3.77 -11.89 -6.33
C GLY A 47 3.84 -10.37 -6.20
N ARG A 48 2.89 -9.67 -6.82
CA ARG A 48 2.77 -8.21 -6.71
C ARG A 48 1.58 -7.89 -5.82
N VAL A 49 1.79 -7.03 -4.84
CA VAL A 49 0.79 -6.58 -3.89
C VAL A 49 0.14 -5.31 -4.40
N TYR A 50 -1.17 -5.24 -4.26
CA TYR A 50 -2.01 -4.13 -4.68
C TYR A 50 -2.53 -3.38 -3.46
N LEU A 51 -2.39 -2.06 -3.48
CA LEU A 51 -2.84 -1.17 -2.42
C LEU A 51 -3.84 -0.17 -2.98
N ALA A 52 -5.02 -0.11 -2.38
CA ALA A 52 -5.97 0.98 -2.56
C ALA A 52 -5.92 1.89 -1.34
N ILE A 53 -5.62 3.17 -1.54
CA ILE A 53 -5.52 4.15 -0.47
C ILE A 53 -6.31 5.41 -0.81
N SER A 54 -6.89 6.07 0.19
CA SER A 54 -7.60 7.32 -0.06
C SER A 54 -6.60 8.41 -0.47
N GLY A 55 -6.99 9.28 -1.40
CA GLY A 55 -6.13 10.39 -1.83
C GLY A 55 -5.75 11.30 -0.67
N GLU A 56 -6.70 11.55 0.24
CA GLU A 56 -6.49 12.30 1.47
C GLU A 56 -5.42 11.67 2.37
N TYR A 57 -5.38 10.32 2.47
CA TYR A 57 -4.31 9.65 3.22
C TYR A 57 -2.94 9.90 2.57
N CYS A 58 -2.86 9.94 1.24
CA CYS A 58 -1.61 10.31 0.54
C CYS A 58 -1.18 11.76 0.76
N GLU A 59 -2.06 12.63 1.26
CA GLU A 59 -1.75 14.03 1.60
C GLU A 59 -1.27 14.19 3.04
N TYR A 60 -1.31 13.15 3.87
CA TYR A 60 -0.67 13.19 5.19
C TYR A 60 0.85 13.27 5.03
N ASN A 61 1.49 14.04 5.93
CA ASN A 61 2.92 14.36 5.87
C ASN A 61 3.80 13.17 5.48
N LEU A 62 3.63 12.02 6.13
CA LEU A 62 4.51 10.86 5.91
C LEU A 62 4.36 10.18 4.54
N PRO A 63 3.16 9.70 4.16
CA PRO A 63 2.96 9.13 2.83
C PRO A 63 3.21 10.15 1.71
N ALA A 64 2.91 11.44 1.91
CA ALA A 64 3.20 12.49 0.93
C ALA A 64 4.69 12.68 0.65
N GLU A 65 5.56 12.45 1.65
CA GLU A 65 7.02 12.51 1.50
C GLU A 65 7.61 11.20 0.94
N LEU A 66 7.04 10.04 1.31
CA LEU A 66 7.53 8.72 0.89
C LEU A 66 7.06 8.34 -0.52
N LEU A 67 5.78 8.55 -0.86
CA LEU A 67 5.20 8.20 -2.16
C LEU A 67 6.01 8.71 -3.36
N PRO A 68 6.39 10.00 -3.45
CA PRO A 68 7.15 10.49 -4.59
C PRO A 68 8.54 9.85 -4.68
N GLN A 69 9.20 9.52 -3.55
CA GLN A 69 10.50 8.83 -3.56
C GLN A 69 10.36 7.38 -4.04
N LEU A 70 9.28 6.72 -3.63
CA LEU A 70 8.97 5.34 -4.01
C LEU A 70 8.59 5.23 -5.50
N LEU A 71 7.81 6.19 -6.00
CA LEU A 71 7.50 6.31 -7.43
C LEU A 71 8.75 6.65 -8.24
N ALA A 72 9.59 7.58 -7.76
CA ALA A 72 10.82 7.98 -8.44
C ALA A 72 11.88 6.85 -8.48
N SER A 73 11.91 6.00 -7.45
CA SER A 73 12.80 4.82 -7.42
C SER A 73 12.27 3.64 -8.26
N GLY A 74 11.01 3.70 -8.71
CA GLY A 74 10.34 2.60 -9.41
C GLY A 74 10.00 1.41 -8.48
N ALA A 75 10.14 1.57 -7.16
CA ALA A 75 9.79 0.54 -6.19
C ALA A 75 8.26 0.35 -6.10
N VAL A 76 7.50 1.41 -6.37
CA VAL A 76 6.04 1.42 -6.39
C VAL A 76 5.57 2.04 -7.70
N GLU A 77 4.53 1.49 -8.28
CA GLU A 77 3.92 2.02 -9.50
C GLU A 77 2.47 2.40 -9.24
N GLU A 78 2.11 3.64 -9.57
CA GLU A 78 0.71 4.06 -9.55
C GLU A 78 -0.02 3.46 -10.75
N ILE A 79 -1.15 2.82 -10.47
CA ILE A 79 -2.00 2.18 -11.48
C ILE A 79 -3.39 2.81 -11.47
N ALA A 80 -4.11 2.65 -12.58
CA ALA A 80 -5.52 3.03 -12.65
C ALA A 80 -6.39 2.09 -11.80
N GLU A 81 -7.57 2.58 -11.40
CA GLU A 81 -8.56 1.79 -10.68
C GLU A 81 -8.92 0.50 -11.42
N ASP A 82 -9.12 0.55 -12.74
CA ASP A 82 -9.45 -0.62 -13.57
C ASP A 82 -8.37 -1.70 -13.50
N ALA A 83 -7.09 -1.31 -13.48
CA ALA A 83 -5.98 -2.24 -13.39
C ALA A 83 -5.86 -2.88 -12.00
N HIS A 84 -6.18 -2.12 -10.95
CA HIS A 84 -6.29 -2.66 -9.60
C HIS A 84 -7.46 -3.64 -9.52
N ARG A 85 -8.65 -3.22 -9.95
CA ARG A 85 -9.86 -4.05 -9.94
C ARG A 85 -9.64 -5.37 -10.69
N ALA A 86 -9.08 -5.33 -11.89
CA ALA A 86 -8.79 -6.51 -12.68
C ALA A 86 -7.78 -7.48 -12.02
N ALA A 87 -6.93 -6.99 -11.11
CA ALA A 87 -5.98 -7.81 -10.37
C ALA A 87 -6.57 -8.39 -9.07
N VAL A 88 -7.55 -7.70 -8.47
CA VAL A 88 -8.16 -8.12 -7.19
C VAL A 88 -9.45 -8.93 -7.39
N GLU A 89 -10.21 -8.69 -8.45
CA GLU A 89 -11.34 -9.54 -8.83
C GLU A 89 -10.81 -10.84 -9.47
N PRO A 90 -11.20 -12.03 -8.97
CA PRO A 90 -10.97 -13.26 -9.72
C PRO A 90 -11.72 -13.16 -11.05
N PRO A 91 -11.16 -13.63 -12.17
CA PRO A 91 -11.89 -13.65 -13.43
C PRO A 91 -13.19 -14.42 -13.23
N GLU A 92 -14.33 -13.74 -13.37
CA GLU A 92 -15.63 -14.41 -13.31
C GLU A 92 -15.68 -15.50 -14.39
N PRO A 93 -16.12 -16.73 -14.04
CA PRO A 93 -16.16 -17.86 -14.97
C PRO A 93 -17.22 -17.75 -16.07
#